data_AF-A0A7L4PD33-F1
#
_entry.id   AF-A0A7L4PD33-F1
#
_cell.length_a   1.000
_cell.length_b   1.000
_cell.length_c   1.000
_cell.angle_alpha   90.00
_cell.angle_beta   90.00
_cell.angle_gamma   90.00
#
_symmetry.space_group_name_H-M   'P 1'
#
loop_
_entity.id
_entity.type
_entity.pdbx_description
1 polymer ?
#
loop_
_entity_poly.entity_id
_entity_poly.type
_entity_poly.pdbx_seq_one_letter_code
_entity_poly.pdbx_strand_id
1 'polypeptide(L)'
;MLYDSFLLAYRNIRERKFRSFLTLLGIAVGIAAIISLIAVGYGMQYAITEELVGMADIITVMPGRQIIPGLGGWAEPITDRDIVDIERIVGVDSTGRWMYGTAQVEHRKQRTPVTIISGETSDLEEMYEVYAEFEEGRWIREGDYRGCTIGYNVAHEYFDEDIGIGDRLTINGE
;
A
#
# COMPACT_ATOMS: atom_id res chain seq x y z
N MET A 1 -51.72 18.03 34.34
CA MET A 1 -50.93 16.98 35.02
C MET A 1 -49.55 16.81 34.38
N LEU A 2 -49.37 16.14 33.22
CA LEU A 2 -48.03 15.98 32.60
C LEU A 2 -47.35 17.32 32.24
N TYR A 3 -48.13 18.28 31.72
CA TYR A 3 -47.63 19.62 31.39
C TYR A 3 -47.14 20.38 32.63
N ASP A 4 -47.89 20.30 33.73
CA ASP A 4 -47.53 20.94 35.00
C ASP A 4 -46.28 20.31 35.60
N SER A 5 -46.14 18.98 35.53
CA SER A 5 -44.94 18.26 35.97
C SER A 5 -43.70 18.65 35.18
N PHE A 6 -43.82 18.82 33.86
CA PHE A 6 -42.71 19.24 33.00
C PHE A 6 -42.29 20.69 33.30
N LEU A 7 -43.26 21.58 33.49
CA LEU A 7 -43.02 22.99 33.85
C LEU A 7 -42.33 23.11 35.23
N LEU A 8 -42.76 22.30 36.20
CA LEU A 8 -42.13 22.19 37.52
C LEU A 8 -40.68 21.68 37.43
N ALA A 9 -40.43 20.63 36.64
CA ALA A 9 -39.09 20.08 36.44
C ALA A 9 -38.15 21.11 35.79
N TYR A 10 -38.61 21.80 34.75
CA TYR A 10 -37.84 22.85 34.07
C TYR A 10 -37.48 24.01 35.00
N ARG A 11 -38.44 24.47 35.81
CA ARG A 11 -38.19 25.53 36.80
C ARG A 11 -37.14 25.11 37.83
N ASN A 12 -37.20 23.87 38.33
CA ASN A 12 -36.20 23.34 39.28
C ASN A 12 -34.79 23.29 38.68
N ILE A 13 -34.64 22.86 37.42
CA ILE A 13 -33.36 22.88 36.70
C ILE A 13 -32.82 24.32 36.58
N ARG A 14 -33.71 25.28 36.28
CA ARG A 14 -33.35 26.69 36.13
C ARG A 14 -32.97 27.37 37.45
N GLU A 15 -33.50 26.93 38.59
CA GLU A 15 -33.11 27.44 39.91
C GLU A 15 -31.72 26.93 40.35
N ARG A 16 -31.32 25.71 39.97
CA ARG A 16 -30.03 25.10 40.34
C ARG A 16 -29.06 24.95 39.15
N LYS A 17 -28.88 26.04 38.40
CA LYS A 17 -28.11 26.08 37.13
C LYS A 17 -26.74 25.40 37.20
N PHE A 18 -25.93 25.70 38.22
CA PHE A 18 -24.59 25.13 38.35
C PHE A 18 -24.62 23.61 38.56
N ARG A 19 -25.48 23.13 39.45
CA ARG A 19 -25.58 21.68 39.72
C ARG A 19 -26.05 20.93 38.49
N SER A 20 -27.10 21.41 37.84
CA SER A 20 -27.64 20.80 36.62
C SER A 20 -26.65 20.86 35.45
N PHE A 21 -25.87 21.94 35.33
CA PHE A 21 -24.84 22.07 34.31
C PHE A 21 -23.70 21.06 34.52
N LEU A 22 -23.16 20.95 35.74
CA LEU A 22 -22.07 19.99 36.02
C LEU A 22 -22.51 18.54 35.80
N THR A 23 -23.75 18.17 36.14
CA THR A 23 -24.26 16.82 35.90
C THR A 23 -24.43 16.52 34.40
N LEU A 24 -24.94 17.49 33.63
CA LEU A 24 -25.07 17.33 32.18
C LEU A 24 -23.71 17.27 31.50
N LEU A 25 -22.76 18.09 31.95
CA LEU A 25 -21.39 18.08 31.44
C LEU A 25 -20.71 16.73 31.71
N GLY A 26 -20.84 16.19 32.91
CA GLY A 26 -20.26 14.88 33.25
C GLY A 26 -20.81 13.75 32.37
N ILE A 27 -22.12 13.72 32.14
CA ILE A 27 -22.75 12.74 31.25
C ILE A 27 -22.28 12.94 29.80
N ALA A 28 -22.25 14.18 29.32
CA ALA A 28 -21.84 14.49 27.95
C ALA A 28 -20.38 14.09 27.69
N VAL A 29 -19.45 14.44 28.59
CA VAL A 29 -18.04 14.07 28.47
C VAL A 29 -17.85 12.56 28.59
N GLY A 30 -18.59 11.90 29.49
CA GLY A 30 -18.54 10.44 29.64
C GLY A 30 -18.96 9.70 28.36
N ILE A 31 -20.10 10.09 27.78
CA ILE A 31 -20.59 9.50 26.53
C ILE A 31 -19.64 9.82 25.37
N ALA A 32 -19.15 11.06 25.28
CA ALA A 32 -18.20 11.47 24.25
C ALA A 32 -16.90 10.66 24.32
N ALA A 33 -16.34 10.44 25.51
CA ALA A 33 -15.12 9.65 25.69
C ALA A 33 -15.31 8.20 25.24
N ILE A 34 -16.44 7.57 25.59
CA ILE A 34 -16.74 6.19 25.20
C ILE A 34 -16.93 6.10 23.67
N ILE A 35 -17.70 7.00 23.07
CA ILE A 35 -17.93 7.00 21.61
C ILE A 35 -16.61 7.23 20.87
N SER A 36 -15.79 8.18 21.31
CA SER A 36 -14.48 8.44 20.69
C SER A 36 -13.57 7.21 20.77
N LEU A 37 -13.51 6.54 21.93
CA LEU A 37 -12.70 5.33 22.07
C LEU A 37 -13.18 4.20 21.15
N ILE A 38 -14.49 4.00 21.04
CA ILE A 38 -15.08 2.99 20.16
C ILE A 38 -14.79 3.31 18.69
N ALA A 39 -14.96 4.58 18.29
CA ALA A 39 -14.69 5.03 16.93
C ALA A 39 -13.22 4.83 16.55
N VAL A 40 -12.29 5.16 17.45
CA VAL A 40 -10.86 4.91 17.24
C VAL A 40 -10.57 3.41 17.14
N GLY A 41 -11.18 2.60 18.00
CA GLY A 41 -11.01 1.14 17.97
C GLY A 41 -11.44 0.53 16.64
N TYR A 42 -12.66 0.85 16.18
CA TYR A 42 -13.15 0.37 14.89
C TYR A 42 -12.37 0.93 13.71
N GLY A 43 -12.00 2.21 13.73
CA GLY A 43 -11.21 2.83 12.67
C GLY A 43 -9.84 2.18 12.53
N MET A 44 -9.17 1.88 13.64
CA MET A 44 -7.88 1.19 13.64
C MET A 44 -8.01 -0.25 13.16
N GLN A 45 -9.04 -0.98 13.61
CA GLN A 45 -9.30 -2.33 13.13
C GLN A 45 -9.52 -2.34 11.61
N TYR A 46 -10.30 -1.40 11.09
CA TYR A 46 -10.54 -1.26 9.66
C TYR A 46 -9.24 -0.97 8.90
N ALA A 47 -8.48 0.04 9.33
CA ALA A 47 -7.23 0.42 8.68
C ALA A 47 -6.20 -0.73 8.66
N ILE A 48 -6.02 -1.43 9.78
CA ILE A 48 -5.13 -2.59 9.85
C ILE A 48 -5.64 -3.73 8.94
N THR A 49 -6.95 -3.96 8.90
CA THR A 49 -7.51 -5.03 8.06
C THR A 49 -7.29 -4.70 6.58
N GLU A 50 -7.51 -3.46 6.17
CA GLU A 50 -7.29 -3.01 4.79
C GLU A 50 -5.83 -3.14 4.35
N GLU A 51 -4.89 -2.72 5.20
CA GLU A 51 -3.46 -2.86 4.95
C GLU A 51 -3.03 -4.34 4.85
N LEU A 52 -3.60 -5.22 5.70
CA LEU A 52 -3.29 -6.64 5.66
C LEU A 52 -3.95 -7.38 4.48
N VAL A 53 -5.17 -7.01 4.09
CA VAL A 53 -5.88 -7.64 2.96
C VAL A 53 -5.14 -7.41 1.65
N GLY A 54 -4.52 -6.23 1.45
CA GLY A 54 -3.67 -6.01 0.26
C GLY A 54 -2.52 -7.02 0.13
N MET A 55 -2.04 -7.58 1.25
CA MET A 55 -0.92 -8.51 1.31
C MET A 55 -1.31 -9.99 1.48
N ALA A 56 -2.59 -10.30 1.72
CA ALA A 56 -2.98 -11.60 2.29
C ALA A 56 -2.95 -12.78 1.30
N ASP A 57 -3.20 -12.53 0.02
CA ASP A 57 -3.43 -13.60 -0.97
C ASP A 57 -2.24 -13.83 -1.92
N ILE A 58 -1.12 -13.11 -1.75
CA ILE A 58 0.06 -13.24 -2.61
C ILE A 58 1.15 -14.07 -1.93
N ILE A 59 1.47 -15.23 -2.51
CA ILE A 59 2.59 -16.08 -2.05
C ILE A 59 3.78 -15.86 -2.99
N THR A 60 4.83 -15.19 -2.47
CA THR A 60 6.09 -15.02 -3.23
C THR A 60 7.00 -16.22 -3.00
N VAL A 61 7.22 -17.00 -4.07
CA VAL A 61 8.22 -18.08 -4.08
C VAL A 61 9.50 -17.56 -4.70
N MET A 62 10.61 -17.61 -3.96
CA MET A 62 11.90 -17.15 -4.45
C MET A 62 12.94 -18.28 -4.36
N PRO A 63 13.54 -18.72 -5.48
CA PRO A 63 14.49 -19.82 -5.47
C PRO A 63 15.75 -19.37 -4.72
N GLY A 64 16.01 -20.03 -3.59
CA GLY A 64 17.18 -19.85 -2.72
C GLY A 64 17.84 -18.46 -2.74
N ARG A 65 17.16 -17.46 -2.19
CA ARG A 65 17.84 -16.26 -1.70
C ARG A 65 18.26 -16.51 -0.26
N GLN A 66 19.56 -16.65 -0.05
CA GLN A 66 20.15 -16.68 1.28
C GLN A 66 20.01 -15.29 1.90
N ILE A 67 19.43 -15.21 3.10
CA ILE A 67 19.19 -13.96 3.87
C ILE A 67 20.52 -13.25 4.24
N ILE A 68 21.67 -13.89 4.02
CA ILE A 68 23.00 -13.44 4.44
C ILE A 68 23.88 -13.12 3.21
N PRO A 69 24.36 -11.86 3.06
CA PRO A 69 25.30 -11.50 1.99
C PRO A 69 26.64 -12.24 2.13
N GLY A 70 27.16 -12.84 1.05
CA GLY A 70 28.57 -13.28 0.94
C GLY A 70 28.85 -14.78 0.91
N LEU A 71 27.85 -15.65 1.09
CA LEU A 71 28.00 -17.10 0.90
C LEU A 71 27.20 -17.51 -0.34
N GLY A 72 27.90 -17.71 -1.46
CA GLY A 72 27.29 -18.08 -2.73
C GLY A 72 26.64 -19.47 -2.67
N GLY A 73 25.32 -19.49 -2.75
CA GLY A 73 24.54 -20.67 -3.10
C GLY A 73 23.90 -20.45 -4.46
N TRP A 74 24.17 -21.33 -5.42
CA TRP A 74 23.46 -21.38 -6.68
C TRP A 74 22.14 -22.12 -6.42
N ALA A 75 21.04 -21.38 -6.28
CA ALA A 75 19.71 -21.98 -6.34
C ALA A 75 19.33 -22.13 -7.82
N GLU A 76 18.75 -23.27 -8.16
CA GLU A 76 18.23 -23.48 -9.51
C GLU A 76 17.08 -22.50 -9.75
N PRO A 77 17.09 -21.74 -10.86
CA PRO A 77 16.04 -20.77 -11.14
C PRO A 77 14.69 -21.49 -11.30
N ILE A 78 13.61 -20.81 -10.92
CA ILE A 78 12.24 -21.30 -11.17
C ILE A 78 12.08 -21.50 -12.67
N THR A 79 11.72 -22.71 -13.06
CA THR A 79 11.49 -23.10 -14.45
C THR A 79 10.02 -22.92 -14.84
N ASP A 80 9.72 -22.84 -16.13
CA ASP A 80 8.34 -22.73 -16.61
C ASP A 80 7.49 -23.95 -16.21
N ARG A 81 8.13 -25.11 -16.01
CA ARG A 81 7.46 -26.30 -15.49
C ARG A 81 6.98 -26.12 -14.06
N ASP A 82 7.78 -25.48 -13.21
CA ASP A 82 7.42 -25.24 -11.81
C ASP A 82 6.19 -24.34 -11.71
N ILE A 83 6.07 -23.35 -12.61
CA ILE A 83 4.89 -22.47 -12.69
C ILE A 83 3.64 -23.28 -13.03
N VAL A 84 3.69 -24.10 -14.09
CA VAL A 84 2.55 -24.94 -14.50
C VAL A 84 2.14 -25.93 -13.40
N ASP A 85 3.11 -26.45 -12.65
CA ASP A 85 2.83 -27.35 -11.53
C ASP A 85 2.18 -26.60 -10.35
N ILE A 86 2.53 -25.33 -10.11
CA ILE A 86 1.91 -24.46 -9.08
C ILE A 86 0.49 -24.04 -9.48
N GLU A 87 0.26 -23.65 -10.74
CA GLU A 87 -1.08 -23.29 -11.26
C GLU A 87 -2.12 -24.40 -11.07
N ARG A 88 -1.68 -25.66 -11.02
CA ARG A 88 -2.55 -26.82 -10.84
C ARG A 88 -2.96 -27.07 -9.38
N ILE A 89 -2.35 -26.37 -8.42
CA ILE A 89 -2.65 -26.54 -7.00
C ILE A 89 -4.02 -25.92 -6.71
N VAL A 90 -4.91 -26.68 -6.07
CA VAL A 90 -6.24 -26.18 -5.68
C VAL A 90 -6.08 -25.03 -4.69
N GLY A 91 -6.65 -23.87 -5.04
CA GLY A 91 -6.59 -22.64 -4.25
C GLY A 91 -5.61 -21.59 -4.78
N VAL A 92 -4.87 -21.89 -5.85
CA VAL A 92 -4.11 -20.89 -6.61
C VAL A 92 -5.01 -20.35 -7.73
N ASP A 93 -5.23 -19.03 -7.75
CA ASP A 93 -6.06 -18.36 -8.76
C ASP A 93 -5.21 -17.87 -9.95
N SER A 94 -4.11 -17.17 -9.65
CA SER A 94 -3.13 -16.68 -10.62
C SER A 94 -1.71 -17.01 -10.17
N THR A 95 -0.80 -17.17 -11.14
CA THR A 95 0.64 -17.22 -10.89
C THR A 95 1.34 -16.28 -11.82
N GLY A 96 2.26 -15.48 -11.29
CA GLY A 96 3.09 -14.58 -12.09
C GLY A 96 4.57 -14.84 -11.87
N ARG A 97 5.37 -14.66 -12.92
CA ARG A 97 6.84 -14.69 -12.81
C ARG A 97 7.41 -13.31 -13.03
N TRP A 98 8.13 -12.85 -12.02
CA TRP A 98 8.95 -11.66 -12.12
C TRP A 98 10.40 -11.94 -11.70
N MET A 99 11.30 -11.15 -12.24
CA MET A 99 12.72 -11.11 -11.94
C MET A 99 13.04 -9.71 -11.48
N TYR A 100 14.00 -9.58 -10.56
CA TYR A 100 14.54 -8.29 -10.19
C TYR A 100 16.04 -8.35 -10.06
N GLY A 101 16.66 -7.22 -10.36
CA GLY A 101 18.09 -7.04 -10.24
C GLY A 101 18.42 -5.58 -10.01
N THR A 102 19.60 -5.30 -9.49
CA THR A 102 20.09 -3.93 -9.39
C THR A 102 20.92 -3.62 -10.63
N ALA A 103 20.61 -2.53 -11.31
CA ALA A 103 21.38 -2.03 -12.45
C ALA A 103 21.79 -0.57 -12.21
N GLN A 104 22.86 -0.15 -12.86
CA GLN A 104 23.24 1.26 -12.85
C GLN A 104 22.41 1.99 -13.90
N VAL A 105 21.56 2.91 -13.46
CA VAL A 105 20.75 3.76 -14.33
C VAL A 105 21.40 5.12 -14.43
N GLU A 106 21.58 5.60 -15.65
CA GLU A 106 22.15 6.91 -15.95
C GLU A 106 21.12 7.82 -16.59
N HIS A 107 20.98 9.02 -16.03
CA HIS A 107 20.21 10.13 -16.58
C HIS A 107 21.09 11.39 -16.53
N ARG A 108 21.23 12.09 -17.66
CA ARG A 108 21.96 13.38 -17.79
C ARG A 108 23.33 13.43 -17.05
N LYS A 109 24.11 12.34 -17.13
CA LYS A 109 25.45 12.14 -16.53
C LYS A 109 25.48 11.82 -15.02
N GLN A 110 24.33 11.68 -14.37
CA GLN A 110 24.21 11.16 -13.02
C GLN A 110 23.91 9.67 -13.08
N ARG A 111 24.59 8.88 -12.23
CA ARG A 111 24.47 7.42 -12.17
C ARG A 111 24.03 7.01 -10.78
N THR A 112 22.92 6.31 -10.72
CA THR A 112 22.35 5.81 -9.47
C THR A 112 22.00 4.33 -9.64
N PRO A 113 22.34 3.45 -8.68
CA PRO A 113 21.87 2.08 -8.69
C PRO A 113 20.36 2.05 -8.45
N VAL A 114 19.61 1.44 -9.37
CA VAL A 114 18.16 1.29 -9.28
C VAL A 114 17.80 -0.19 -9.35
N THR A 115 16.82 -0.60 -8.55
CA THR A 115 16.22 -1.93 -8.67
C THR A 115 15.30 -1.95 -9.88
N ILE A 116 15.63 -2.81 -10.84
CA ILE A 116 14.81 -3.07 -12.02
C ILE A 116 14.02 -4.33 -11.76
N ILE A 117 12.73 -4.27 -12.06
CA ILE A 117 11.81 -5.39 -12.04
C ILE A 117 11.41 -5.67 -13.48
N SER A 118 11.47 -6.94 -13.88
CA SER A 118 11.13 -7.41 -15.22
C SER A 118 10.24 -8.63 -15.10
N GLY A 119 9.17 -8.68 -15.88
CA GLY A 119 8.15 -9.73 -15.83
C GLY A 119 7.15 -9.51 -16.94
N GLU A 120 6.14 -10.38 -17.01
CA GLU A 120 4.99 -10.13 -17.87
C GLU A 120 4.21 -8.92 -17.34
N THR A 121 3.72 -8.06 -18.25
CA THR A 121 3.07 -6.83 -17.80
C THR A 121 1.78 -7.09 -17.04
N SER A 122 1.01 -8.10 -17.41
CA SER A 122 -0.20 -8.50 -16.68
C SER A 122 0.11 -8.86 -15.22
N ASP A 123 1.17 -9.63 -15.00
CA ASP A 123 1.56 -10.08 -13.66
C ASP A 123 2.04 -8.91 -12.79
N LEU A 124 2.80 -7.99 -13.40
CA LEU A 124 3.28 -6.80 -12.70
C LEU A 124 2.14 -5.81 -12.43
N GLU A 125 1.18 -5.68 -13.35
CA GLU A 125 -0.01 -4.86 -13.18
C GLU A 125 -0.86 -5.39 -12.03
N GLU A 126 -1.21 -6.68 -12.02
CA GLU A 126 -1.98 -7.32 -10.94
C GLU A 126 -1.27 -7.18 -9.58
N MET A 127 0.06 -7.33 -9.56
CA MET A 127 0.84 -7.19 -8.33
C MET A 127 0.90 -5.75 -7.81
N TYR A 128 0.96 -4.74 -8.67
CA TYR A 128 1.16 -3.35 -8.27
C TYR A 128 -0.11 -2.50 -8.25
N GLU A 129 -1.20 -2.90 -8.91
CA GLU A 129 -2.46 -2.14 -8.98
C GLU A 129 -3.09 -1.93 -7.59
N VAL A 130 -2.86 -2.85 -6.65
CA VAL A 130 -3.31 -2.72 -5.26
C VAL A 130 -2.49 -1.68 -4.47
N TYR A 131 -1.25 -1.39 -4.88
CA TYR A 131 -0.29 -0.59 -4.10
C TYR A 131 0.05 0.76 -4.71
N ALA A 132 -0.15 0.93 -6.02
CA ALA A 132 0.31 2.12 -6.74
C ALA A 132 -0.62 2.48 -7.91
N GLU A 133 -0.92 3.78 -8.00
CA GLU A 133 -1.58 4.38 -9.16
C GLU A 133 -0.56 5.14 -10.00
N PHE A 134 -0.83 5.31 -11.30
CA PHE A 134 -0.01 6.15 -12.17
C PHE A 134 -0.27 7.64 -11.89
N GLU A 135 0.77 8.37 -11.55
CA GLU A 135 0.76 9.84 -11.61
C GLU A 135 0.71 10.33 -13.07
N GLU A 136 1.61 9.78 -13.90
CA GLU A 136 1.68 10.06 -15.33
C GLU A 136 2.03 8.78 -16.13
N GLY A 137 1.47 8.64 -17.33
CA GLY A 137 1.82 7.57 -18.26
C GLY A 137 0.87 6.37 -18.25
N ARG A 138 1.41 5.18 -18.54
CA ARG A 138 0.67 3.90 -18.58
C ARG A 138 1.62 2.71 -18.46
N TRP A 139 1.06 1.55 -18.14
CA TRP A 139 1.76 0.28 -18.30
C TRP A 139 2.25 0.05 -19.74
N ILE A 140 3.36 -0.67 -19.83
CA ILE A 140 3.97 -1.12 -21.09
C ILE A 140 2.99 -2.08 -21.78
N ARG A 141 2.77 -1.93 -23.07
CA ARG A 141 1.90 -2.82 -23.84
C ARG A 141 2.70 -3.64 -24.83
N GLU A 142 2.10 -4.73 -25.29
CA GLU A 142 2.64 -5.54 -26.37
C GLU A 142 2.88 -4.65 -27.62
N GLY A 143 4.13 -4.58 -28.06
CA GLY A 143 4.57 -3.72 -29.18
C GLY A 143 5.28 -2.42 -28.77
N ASP A 144 5.29 -2.04 -27.48
CA ASP A 144 6.13 -0.95 -27.00
C ASP A 144 7.61 -1.36 -27.08
N TYR A 145 8.44 -0.56 -27.74
CA TYR A 145 9.88 -0.83 -27.90
C TYR A 145 10.70 0.07 -26.99
N ARG A 146 11.53 -0.53 -26.12
CA ARG A 146 12.37 0.18 -25.13
C ARG A 146 11.58 1.12 -24.21
N GLY A 147 10.31 0.80 -23.94
CA GLY A 147 9.51 1.44 -22.91
C GLY A 147 9.91 0.90 -21.53
N CYS A 148 9.88 1.76 -20.52
CA CYS A 148 10.00 1.36 -19.12
C CYS A 148 9.02 2.17 -18.27
N THR A 149 8.52 1.56 -17.20
CA THR A 149 7.78 2.25 -16.15
C THR A 149 8.72 2.50 -14.98
N ILE A 150 8.70 3.70 -14.42
CA ILE A 150 9.55 4.09 -13.29
C ILE A 150 8.68 4.40 -12.06
N GLY A 151 9.23 4.13 -10.88
CA GLY A 151 8.60 4.52 -9.62
C GLY A 151 8.84 5.99 -9.29
N TYR A 152 7.98 6.56 -8.44
CA TYR A 152 8.01 7.96 -8.03
C TYR A 152 9.40 8.44 -7.58
N ASN A 153 10.08 7.69 -6.71
CA ASN A 153 11.40 8.09 -6.20
C ASN A 153 12.46 8.09 -7.31
N VAL A 154 12.34 7.22 -8.30
CA VAL A 154 13.24 7.23 -9.47
C VAL A 154 12.98 8.47 -10.31
N ALA A 155 11.72 8.88 -10.46
CA ALA A 155 11.34 10.06 -11.22
C ALA A 155 11.78 11.38 -10.56
N HIS A 156 11.65 11.51 -9.23
CA HIS A 156 11.77 12.79 -8.52
C HIS A 156 12.90 12.91 -7.50
N GLU A 157 13.41 11.80 -6.96
CA GLU A 157 14.34 11.84 -5.82
C GLU A 157 15.75 11.35 -6.16
N TYR A 158 15.86 10.38 -7.07
CA TYR A 158 17.12 9.69 -7.34
C TYR A 158 18.05 10.47 -8.26
N PHE A 159 17.51 11.47 -8.96
CA PHE A 159 18.23 12.33 -9.90
C PHE A 159 18.00 13.80 -9.56
N ASP A 160 18.95 14.64 -9.96
CA ASP A 160 18.91 16.09 -9.68
C ASP A 160 17.82 16.82 -10.47
N GLU A 161 17.35 16.22 -11.56
CA GLU A 161 16.25 16.71 -12.40
C GLU A 161 15.20 15.61 -12.56
N ASP A 162 13.93 16.03 -12.55
CA ASP A 162 12.78 15.14 -12.73
C ASP A 162 12.85 14.42 -14.09
N ILE A 163 12.50 13.14 -14.09
CA ILE A 163 12.38 12.32 -15.30
C ILE A 163 10.90 12.28 -15.70
N GLY A 164 10.59 12.82 -16.87
CA GLY A 164 9.24 12.83 -17.43
C GLY A 164 8.99 11.75 -18.50
N ILE A 165 7.75 11.70 -19.00
CA ILE A 165 7.40 10.81 -20.11
C ILE A 165 8.23 11.16 -21.35
N GLY A 166 8.88 10.15 -21.91
CA GLY A 166 9.66 10.26 -23.15
C GLY A 166 11.13 10.63 -22.94
N ASP A 167 11.55 10.89 -21.70
CA ASP A 167 12.96 11.01 -21.37
C ASP A 167 13.69 9.67 -21.53
N ARG A 168 14.99 9.76 -21.81
CA ARG A 168 15.83 8.59 -22.07
C ARG A 168 16.70 8.27 -20.88
N LEU A 169 16.59 7.03 -20.41
CA LEU A 169 17.45 6.44 -19.41
C LEU A 169 18.39 5.43 -20.07
N THR A 170 19.64 5.39 -19.61
CA THR A 170 20.63 4.40 -20.03
C THR A 170 20.82 3.40 -18.91
N ILE A 171 20.73 2.11 -19.19
CA ILE A 171 20.80 1.05 -18.17
C ILE A 171 22.03 0.20 -18.44
N ASN A 172 22.95 0.11 -17.48
CA ASN A 172 24.23 -0.60 -17.63
C ASN A 172 25.08 -0.17 -18.84
N GLY A 173 24.87 1.04 -19.36
CA GLY A 173 25.59 1.58 -20.51
C GLY A 173 24.96 1.29 -21.88
N GLU A 174 23.77 0.70 -21.93
CA GLU A 174 22.96 0.49 -23.15
C GLU A 174 21.68 1.35 -23.19
#